data_AF-A0A811UI58-F1
#
_entry.id   AF-A0A811UI58-F1
#
_cell.length_a   1.000
_cell.length_b   1.000
_cell.length_c   1.000
_cell.angle_alpha   90.00
_cell.angle_beta   90.00
_cell.angle_gamma   90.00
#
_symmetry.space_group_name_H-M   'P 1'
#
loop_
_entity.id
_entity.type
_entity.pdbx_description
1 polymer ?
#
loop_
_entity_poly.entity_id
_entity_poly.type
_entity_poly.pdbx_seq_one_letter_code
_entity_poly.pdbx_strand_id
1 'polypeptide(L)'
;MALCEESSKSADRRIASFVVLDLETNDLPHSFSKVAITELCMYGFAASELETLPTREESNDKQTNLPDRPRNLHKLTLLFNPRRLIHPHAEEITGLSNYSLEKEKHFDENAAHMILNFLKHMQQPVCLVAHNGDMFDFPVVKQTFNKLNLELPSDTLCVDSLRAFWSIDEQLKSVSSVSQTEEEEPKLLPLQDTDNSQEITKTKPTLAEQLDAEGKSNWQAINETTPMRQQGVKRKHCDETTPKKAKRGVILKSRRKLFESKQCGKYPPKGVYKLGNMYERIFKETHKDAHYAEADVESLMRLMLTYGHDFLAYTENHATPFKEICLKR
;
A
#
# COMPACT_ATOMS: atom_id res chain seq x y z
N MET A 1 32.97 37.42 -15.11
CA MET A 1 32.90 35.95 -14.95
C MET A 1 31.88 35.68 -13.85
N ALA A 2 30.72 35.15 -14.21
CA ALA A 2 29.81 34.56 -13.24
C ALA A 2 29.88 33.05 -13.49
N LEU A 3 30.44 32.30 -12.54
CA LEU A 3 30.38 30.85 -12.59
C LEU A 3 28.97 30.47 -12.14
N CYS A 4 28.22 29.82 -13.02
CA CYS A 4 27.02 29.12 -12.62
C CYS A 4 27.45 28.02 -11.64
N GLU A 5 26.95 28.08 -10.41
CA GLU A 5 26.95 26.90 -9.54
C GLU A 5 25.98 25.89 -10.16
N GLU A 6 26.54 24.91 -10.87
CA GLU A 6 25.78 23.75 -11.29
C GLU A 6 25.28 23.04 -10.03
N SER A 7 23.96 23.03 -9.86
CA SER A 7 23.29 22.31 -8.78
C SER A 7 23.68 20.83 -8.86
N SER A 8 24.60 20.43 -7.99
CA SER A 8 25.04 19.04 -7.87
C SER A 8 23.82 18.18 -7.60
N LYS A 9 23.51 17.25 -8.52
CA LYS A 9 22.57 16.16 -8.23
C LYS A 9 23.00 15.50 -6.92
N SER A 10 22.03 15.24 -6.05
CA SER A 10 22.24 14.76 -4.69
C SER A 10 23.32 13.68 -4.63
N ALA A 11 24.33 13.87 -3.78
CA ALA A 11 25.12 12.75 -3.29
C ALA A 11 24.16 11.72 -2.65
N ASP A 12 24.52 10.44 -2.74
CA ASP A 12 23.71 9.32 -2.23
C ASP A 12 23.30 9.56 -0.76
N ARG A 13 22.01 9.86 -0.55
CA ARG A 13 21.38 9.86 0.77
C ARG A 13 20.86 8.45 1.06
N ARG A 14 21.80 7.51 1.15
CA ARG A 14 21.52 6.14 1.58
C ARG A 14 20.82 6.19 2.94
N ILE A 15 19.69 5.51 3.08
CA ILE A 15 18.91 5.52 4.32
C ILE A 15 19.64 4.67 5.35
N ALA A 16 19.89 5.23 6.54
CA ALA A 16 20.63 4.51 7.59
C ALA A 16 19.68 3.81 8.59
N SER A 17 18.47 4.33 8.78
CA SER A 17 17.47 3.72 9.63
C SER A 17 16.03 4.00 9.18
N PHE A 18 15.14 3.11 9.57
CA PHE A 18 13.70 3.26 9.40
C PHE A 18 13.04 3.46 10.75
N VAL A 19 12.00 4.30 10.77
CA VAL A 19 11.05 4.38 11.88
C VAL A 19 9.65 4.15 11.33
N VAL A 20 9.12 2.97 11.62
CA VAL A 20 7.75 2.60 11.27
C VAL A 20 6.82 3.30 12.26
N LEU A 21 5.80 3.98 11.74
CA LEU A 21 4.87 4.83 12.46
C LEU A 21 3.43 4.41 12.13
N ASP A 22 2.60 4.35 13.16
CA ASP A 22 1.14 4.29 13.05
C ASP A 22 0.50 5.17 14.14
N LEU A 23 -0.69 5.69 13.86
CA LEU A 23 -1.45 6.59 14.72
C LEU A 23 -2.90 6.16 14.83
N GLU A 24 -3.39 5.97 16.05
CA GLU A 24 -4.82 6.06 16.29
C GLU A 24 -5.25 7.49 16.57
N THR A 25 -6.46 7.84 16.13
CA THR A 25 -6.97 9.22 16.20
C THR A 25 -8.44 9.26 16.58
N ASN A 26 -8.88 10.41 17.09
CA ASN A 26 -10.25 10.57 17.55
C ASN A 26 -11.32 10.52 16.44
N ASP A 27 -10.94 10.75 15.17
CA ASP A 27 -11.83 10.73 13.99
C ASP A 27 -10.99 10.74 12.69
N LEU A 28 -11.57 10.29 11.57
CA LEU A 28 -10.94 10.33 10.25
C LEU A 28 -10.69 11.77 9.78
N PRO A 29 -9.65 12.02 8.95
CA PRO A 29 -9.25 13.37 8.54
C PRO A 29 -10.13 13.99 7.45
N HIS A 30 -11.45 14.05 7.67
CA HIS A 30 -12.35 14.91 6.90
C HIS A 30 -11.97 16.40 7.03
N SER A 31 -11.35 16.78 8.15
CA SER A 31 -10.74 18.08 8.38
C SER A 31 -9.61 17.91 9.39
N PHE A 32 -8.36 17.95 8.95
CA PHE A 32 -7.19 17.71 9.81
C PHE A 32 -7.20 18.57 11.09
N SER A 33 -7.67 19.82 11.02
CA SER A 33 -7.81 20.73 12.18
C SER A 33 -8.72 20.20 13.31
N LYS A 34 -9.54 19.18 13.02
CA LYS A 34 -10.40 18.49 13.98
C LYS A 34 -9.82 17.19 14.53
N VAL A 35 -8.80 16.63 13.89
CA VAL A 35 -8.12 15.40 14.29
C VAL A 35 -7.14 15.68 15.43
N ALA A 36 -7.12 14.77 16.40
CA ALA A 36 -6.17 14.66 17.49
C ALA A 36 -5.78 13.18 17.64
N ILE A 37 -4.51 12.95 17.94
CA ILE A 37 -3.93 11.63 18.18
C ILE A 37 -4.45 11.09 19.51
N THR A 38 -4.79 9.80 19.56
CA THR A 38 -5.22 9.04 20.74
C THR A 38 -4.20 7.96 21.11
N GLU A 39 -3.52 7.36 20.13
CA GLU A 39 -2.36 6.50 20.31
C GLU A 39 -1.32 6.78 19.22
N LEU A 40 -0.04 6.60 19.54
CA LEU A 40 1.07 6.66 18.60
C LEU A 40 2.02 5.51 18.90
N CYS A 41 2.42 4.76 17.89
CA CYS A 41 3.52 3.81 17.99
C CYS A 41 4.65 4.15 17.00
N MET A 42 5.89 3.97 17.43
CA MET A 42 7.11 4.08 16.62
C MET A 42 8.04 2.91 16.87
N TYR A 43 8.42 2.21 15.80
CA TYR A 43 9.45 1.16 15.81
C TYR A 43 10.66 1.59 14.98
N GLY A 44 11.82 1.75 15.62
CA GLY A 44 13.06 2.15 14.98
C GLY A 44 14.05 0.99 14.82
N PHE A 45 14.55 0.77 13.60
CA PHE A 45 15.60 -0.23 13.29
C PHE A 45 16.55 0.25 12.17
N ALA A 46 17.69 -0.42 12.03
CA ALA A 46 18.72 -0.07 11.03
C ALA A 46 18.34 -0.55 9.63
N ALA A 47 18.77 0.18 8.59
CA ALA A 47 18.45 -0.18 7.20
C ALA A 47 19.03 -1.55 6.78
N SER A 48 20.09 -2.02 7.43
CA SER A 48 20.69 -3.34 7.23
C SER A 48 19.73 -4.51 7.48
N GLU A 49 18.69 -4.33 8.30
CA GLU A 49 17.66 -5.36 8.51
C GLU A 49 16.86 -5.62 7.21
N LEU A 50 16.80 -4.64 6.29
CA LEU A 50 16.19 -4.75 4.96
C LEU A 50 17.20 -5.08 3.84
N GLU A 51 18.48 -5.31 4.12
CA GLU A 51 19.45 -5.77 3.11
C GLU A 51 19.30 -7.28 2.80
N THR A 52 18.37 -7.95 3.50
CA THR A 52 18.00 -9.35 3.25
C THR A 52 17.30 -9.51 1.90
N LEU A 53 17.54 -10.66 1.24
CA LEU A 53 16.81 -11.00 0.02
C LEU A 53 15.30 -11.14 0.33
N PRO A 54 14.41 -10.67 -0.58
CA PRO A 54 12.97 -10.81 -0.39
C PRO A 54 12.60 -12.28 -0.15
N THR A 55 11.89 -12.55 0.96
CA THR A 55 11.48 -13.92 1.35
C THR A 55 10.08 -14.29 0.85
N ARG A 56 9.47 -13.42 0.04
CA ARG A 56 8.14 -13.61 -0.50
C ARG A 56 8.15 -14.51 -1.73
N GLU A 57 7.66 -15.74 -1.59
CA GLU A 57 7.35 -16.59 -2.74
C GLU A 57 6.03 -16.15 -3.42
N GLU A 58 5.96 -16.23 -4.76
CA GLU A 58 4.72 -15.96 -5.53
C GLU A 58 3.75 -17.16 -5.56
N SER A 59 4.14 -18.32 -5.00
CA SER A 59 3.31 -19.53 -5.08
C SER A 59 2.14 -19.48 -4.08
N ASN A 60 0.90 -19.56 -4.59
CA ASN A 60 -0.31 -19.43 -3.77
C ASN A 60 -0.45 -20.49 -2.65
N ASP A 61 0.23 -21.63 -2.79
CA ASP A 61 0.11 -22.80 -1.92
C ASP A 61 1.16 -22.88 -0.79
N LYS A 62 2.18 -22.00 -0.78
CA LYS A 62 3.19 -21.99 0.28
C LYS A 62 3.07 -20.78 1.19
N GLN A 63 3.01 -21.07 2.47
CA GLN A 63 3.17 -20.12 3.56
C GLN A 63 4.54 -19.44 3.46
N THR A 64 4.60 -18.12 3.30
CA THR A 64 5.84 -17.40 3.60
C THR A 64 6.00 -17.36 5.11
N ASN A 65 7.13 -17.86 5.62
CA ASN A 65 7.39 -17.81 7.06
C ASN A 65 7.36 -16.36 7.55
N LEU A 66 6.65 -16.14 8.66
CA LEU A 66 6.59 -14.84 9.30
C LEU A 66 8.01 -14.44 9.75
N PRO A 67 8.59 -13.31 9.29
CA PRO A 67 9.97 -12.97 9.62
C PRO A 67 10.10 -12.68 11.11
N ASP A 68 11.23 -13.10 11.69
CA ASP A 68 11.57 -12.78 13.07
C ASP A 68 11.72 -11.26 13.25
N ARG A 69 11.27 -10.78 14.41
CA ARG A 69 11.40 -9.37 14.78
C ARG A 69 12.89 -9.03 14.99
N PRO A 70 13.41 -7.93 14.41
CA PRO A 70 14.79 -7.48 14.63
C PRO A 70 15.14 -7.41 16.11
N ARG A 71 16.29 -8.00 16.48
CA ARG A 71 16.74 -7.98 17.88
C ARG A 71 17.10 -6.56 18.35
N ASN A 72 17.58 -5.74 17.42
CA ASN A 72 17.99 -4.36 17.62
C ASN A 72 16.85 -3.42 17.22
N LEU A 73 15.79 -3.40 18.03
CA LEU A 73 14.58 -2.62 17.79
C LEU A 73 14.33 -1.62 18.92
N HIS A 74 14.25 -0.35 18.57
CA HIS A 74 13.79 0.72 19.46
C HIS A 74 12.26 0.82 19.36
N LYS A 75 11.56 0.99 20.49
CA LYS A 75 10.11 1.17 20.53
C LYS A 75 9.72 2.42 21.32
N LEU A 76 8.66 3.09 20.88
CA LEU A 76 7.97 4.15 21.60
C LEU A 76 6.47 4.02 21.33
N THR A 77 5.68 3.68 22.35
CA THR A 77 4.21 3.65 22.29
C THR A 77 3.67 4.66 23.32
N LEU A 78 2.76 5.54 22.92
CA LEU A 78 2.20 6.61 23.74
C LEU A 78 0.68 6.74 23.53
N LEU A 79 -0.06 6.82 24.64
CA LEU A 79 -1.49 7.15 24.65
C LEU A 79 -1.71 8.63 24.95
N PHE A 80 -2.77 9.21 24.41
CA PHE A 80 -3.09 10.63 24.56
C PHE A 80 -4.57 10.89 24.78
N ASN A 81 -4.88 11.80 25.70
CA ASN A 81 -6.21 12.41 25.77
C ASN A 81 -6.39 13.38 24.58
N PRO A 82 -7.32 13.14 23.64
CA PRO A 82 -7.46 13.97 22.43
C PRO A 82 -8.08 15.35 22.70
N ARG A 83 -8.56 15.61 23.93
CA ARG A 83 -9.30 16.82 24.37
C ARG A 83 -10.50 17.18 23.46
N ARG A 84 -11.04 16.15 22.80
CA ARG A 84 -12.12 16.16 21.81
C ARG A 84 -12.90 14.87 21.97
N LEU A 85 -14.15 14.84 21.51
CA LEU A 85 -14.89 13.59 21.45
C LEU A 85 -14.21 12.64 20.45
N ILE A 86 -14.06 11.39 20.85
CA ILE A 86 -13.74 10.28 19.95
C ILE A 86 -15.05 9.92 19.23
N HIS A 87 -14.96 9.76 17.91
CA HIS A 87 -16.10 9.36 17.10
C HIS A 87 -16.48 7.91 17.43
N PRO A 88 -17.77 7.54 17.54
CA PRO A 88 -18.16 6.19 17.97
C PRO A 88 -17.56 5.05 17.14
N HIS A 89 -17.31 5.27 15.85
CA HIS A 89 -16.64 4.28 14.99
C HIS A 89 -15.12 4.18 15.26
N ALA A 90 -14.46 5.27 15.67
CA ALA A 90 -13.06 5.22 16.09
C ALA A 90 -12.92 4.51 17.44
N GLU A 91 -13.84 4.77 18.39
CA GLU A 91 -13.93 4.04 19.66
C GLU A 91 -14.25 2.54 19.46
N GLU A 92 -15.11 2.21 18.51
CA GLU A 92 -15.46 0.83 18.13
C GLU A 92 -14.25 0.03 17.60
N ILE A 93 -13.44 0.62 16.70
CA ILE A 93 -12.33 -0.12 16.09
C ILE A 93 -11.08 -0.15 16.98
N THR A 94 -10.77 0.93 17.69
CA THR A 94 -9.54 1.04 18.51
C THR A 94 -9.72 0.57 19.97
N GLY A 95 -10.95 0.48 20.45
CA GLY A 95 -11.24 0.33 21.88
C GLY A 95 -10.88 1.55 22.75
N LEU A 96 -10.41 2.65 22.15
CA LEU A 96 -10.04 3.87 22.85
C LEU A 96 -11.25 4.81 23.01
N SER A 97 -11.57 5.14 24.25
CA SER A 97 -12.71 5.99 24.62
C SER A 97 -12.23 7.25 25.33
N ASN A 98 -13.08 8.29 25.36
CA ASN A 98 -12.80 9.46 26.18
C ASN A 98 -12.68 9.15 27.68
N TYR A 99 -13.29 8.06 28.14
CA TYR A 99 -13.22 7.60 29.53
C TYR A 99 -11.91 6.86 29.83
N SER A 100 -11.46 5.96 28.95
CA SER A 100 -10.19 5.24 29.15
C SER A 100 -8.99 6.17 29.06
N LEU A 101 -9.06 7.20 28.20
CA LEU A 101 -8.02 8.21 28.02
C LEU A 101 -8.18 9.46 28.91
N GLU A 102 -9.15 9.49 29.85
CA GLU A 102 -9.45 10.69 30.65
C GLU A 102 -8.21 11.20 31.41
N LYS A 103 -7.46 10.28 32.02
CA LYS A 103 -6.30 10.57 32.87
C LYS A 103 -5.00 10.78 32.11
N GLU A 104 -4.95 10.40 30.84
CA GLU A 104 -3.76 10.56 30.02
C GLU A 104 -3.47 12.03 29.72
N LYS A 105 -2.20 12.34 29.46
CA LYS A 105 -1.84 13.67 28.97
C LYS A 105 -2.33 13.83 27.53
N HIS A 106 -2.63 15.07 27.16
CA HIS A 106 -2.83 15.39 25.75
C HIS A 106 -1.47 15.53 25.07
N PHE A 107 -1.44 15.39 23.75
CA PHE A 107 -0.22 15.63 22.99
C PHE A 107 0.27 17.07 23.22
N ASP A 108 1.46 17.21 23.81
CA ASP A 108 2.08 18.47 24.24
C ASP A 108 3.55 18.55 23.79
N GLU A 109 4.25 19.61 24.21
CA GLU A 109 5.67 19.81 23.89
C GLU A 109 6.57 18.68 24.43
N ASN A 110 6.23 18.07 25.57
CA ASN A 110 7.00 16.96 26.12
C ASN A 110 6.85 15.70 25.24
N ALA A 111 5.63 15.37 24.83
CA ALA A 111 5.37 14.29 23.88
C ALA A 111 6.09 14.52 22.53
N ALA A 112 6.04 15.76 22.02
CA ALA A 112 6.78 16.13 20.80
C ALA A 112 8.30 15.96 20.98
N HIS A 113 8.86 16.36 22.13
CA HIS A 113 10.28 16.18 22.42
C HIS A 113 10.69 14.72 22.58
N MET A 114 9.82 13.83 23.08
CA MET A 114 10.07 12.39 23.10
C MET A 114 10.27 11.84 21.67
N ILE A 115 9.39 12.22 20.74
CA ILE A 115 9.50 11.85 19.32
C ILE A 115 10.78 12.44 18.70
N LEU A 116 11.05 13.74 18.92
CA LEU A 116 12.26 14.39 18.38
C LEU A 116 13.54 13.74 18.87
N ASN A 117 13.59 13.34 20.15
CA ASN A 117 14.76 12.70 20.74
C ASN A 117 14.88 11.23 20.30
N PHE A 118 13.76 10.52 20.10
CA PHE A 118 13.74 9.19 19.47
C PHE A 118 14.34 9.25 18.06
N LEU A 119 13.85 10.15 17.20
CA LEU A 119 14.37 10.30 15.83
C LEU A 119 15.85 10.71 15.80
N LYS A 120 16.30 11.59 16.70
CA LYS A 120 17.72 11.98 16.83
C LYS A 120 18.63 10.85 17.34
N HIS A 121 18.08 9.87 18.06
CA HIS A 121 18.82 8.72 18.55
C HIS A 121 19.05 7.67 17.44
N MET A 122 18.19 7.66 16.42
CA MET A 122 18.33 6.80 15.24
C MET A 122 19.51 7.22 14.36
N GLN A 123 20.02 6.27 13.56
CA GLN A 123 21.11 6.52 12.61
C GLN A 123 20.59 7.38 11.44
N GLN A 124 21.27 8.48 11.13
CA GLN A 124 20.83 9.44 10.10
C GLN A 124 21.39 9.10 8.71
N PRO A 125 20.64 9.35 7.61
CA PRO A 125 19.27 9.89 7.61
C PRO A 125 18.23 8.82 7.99
N VAL A 126 17.26 9.22 8.81
CA VAL A 126 16.10 8.39 9.20
C VAL A 126 14.96 8.56 8.21
N CYS A 127 14.30 7.46 7.84
CA CYS A 127 13.07 7.47 7.04
C CYS A 127 11.86 7.00 7.86
N LEU A 128 10.85 7.85 7.99
CA LEU A 128 9.54 7.47 8.51
C LEU A 128 8.80 6.60 7.49
N VAL A 129 8.11 5.56 7.97
CA VAL A 129 7.29 4.68 7.14
C VAL A 129 5.92 4.54 7.79
N ALA A 130 4.86 4.88 7.07
CA ALA A 130 3.48 4.69 7.52
C ALA A 130 2.62 4.17 6.37
N HIS A 131 1.57 3.41 6.68
CA HIS A 131 0.71 2.79 5.67
C HIS A 131 -0.42 3.74 5.30
N ASN A 132 -0.48 4.20 4.03
CA ASN A 132 -1.35 5.34 3.62
C ASN A 132 -0.94 6.68 4.28
N GLY A 133 0.32 6.79 4.73
CA GLY A 133 0.87 7.94 5.45
C GLY A 133 0.81 9.28 4.70
N ASP A 134 0.85 9.28 3.35
CA ASP A 134 0.68 10.49 2.53
C ASP A 134 -0.69 11.16 2.75
N MET A 135 -1.68 10.38 3.18
CA MET A 135 -3.08 10.76 3.29
C MET A 135 -3.59 10.81 4.73
N PHE A 136 -2.83 10.28 5.69
CA PHE A 136 -3.24 10.15 7.09
C PHE A 136 -2.13 10.60 8.05
N ASP A 137 -1.14 9.75 8.35
CA ASP A 137 -0.18 9.94 9.44
C ASP A 137 0.68 11.19 9.30
N PHE A 138 1.35 11.35 8.14
CA PHE A 138 2.31 12.44 7.97
C PHE A 138 1.64 13.82 8.04
N PRO A 139 0.46 14.06 7.42
CA PRO A 139 -0.33 15.26 7.67
C PRO A 139 -0.76 15.45 9.14
N VAL A 140 -1.16 14.40 9.86
CA VAL A 140 -1.59 14.49 11.27
C VAL A 140 -0.42 14.84 12.18
N VAL A 141 0.74 14.18 12.05
CA VAL A 141 1.97 14.53 12.77
C VAL A 141 2.36 15.97 12.44
N LYS A 142 2.46 16.32 11.15
CA LYS A 142 2.90 17.66 10.73
C LYS A 142 2.00 18.76 11.29
N GLN A 143 0.69 18.57 11.26
CA GLN A 143 -0.21 19.57 11.83
C GLN A 143 -0.09 19.64 13.36
N THR A 144 0.13 18.53 14.04
CA THR A 144 0.29 18.48 15.50
C THR A 144 1.56 19.20 15.94
N PHE A 145 2.67 18.97 15.24
CA PHE A 145 3.94 19.69 15.43
C PHE A 145 3.80 21.19 15.12
N ASN A 146 3.14 21.56 14.01
CA ASN A 146 2.86 22.96 13.68
C ASN A 146 2.03 23.69 14.76
N LYS A 147 1.07 23.01 15.42
CA LYS A 147 0.28 23.60 16.53
C LYS A 147 1.15 23.95 17.74
N LEU A 148 2.31 23.30 17.91
CA LEU A 148 3.28 23.54 18.98
C LEU A 148 4.45 24.44 18.55
N ASN A 149 4.46 24.94 17.30
CA ASN A 149 5.60 25.64 16.68
C ASN A 149 6.91 24.80 16.68
N LEU A 150 6.78 23.48 16.56
CA LEU A 150 7.89 22.54 16.46
C LEU A 150 7.95 21.94 15.04
N GLU A 151 9.13 21.46 14.64
CA GLU A 151 9.36 20.75 13.39
C GLU A 151 10.20 19.49 13.64
N LEU A 152 10.02 18.46 12.80
CA LEU A 152 10.91 17.28 12.79
C LEU A 152 12.30 17.66 12.24
N PRO A 153 13.36 16.87 12.54
CA PRO A 153 14.70 17.11 11.99
C PRO A 153 14.70 17.27 10.46
N SER A 154 15.47 18.22 9.93
CA SER A 154 15.38 18.67 8.53
C SER A 154 15.87 17.65 7.48
N ASP A 155 16.49 16.59 7.96
CA ASP A 155 17.00 15.39 7.31
C ASP A 155 16.08 14.17 7.46
N THR A 156 14.99 14.27 8.24
CA THR A 156 13.95 13.23 8.34
C THR A 156 13.24 13.07 7.00
N LEU A 157 13.36 11.88 6.42
CA LEU A 157 12.66 11.45 5.21
C LEU A 157 11.35 10.75 5.59
N CYS A 158 10.44 10.57 4.63
CA CYS A 158 9.24 9.75 4.78
C CYS A 158 8.81 9.07 3.46
N VAL A 159 8.17 7.90 3.59
CA VAL A 159 7.58 7.14 2.47
C VAL A 159 6.25 6.51 2.88
N ASP A 160 5.28 6.49 1.95
CA ASP A 160 4.02 5.77 2.11
C ASP A 160 4.17 4.30 1.68
N SER A 161 4.01 3.37 2.62
CA SER A 161 4.24 1.94 2.35
C SER A 161 3.17 1.31 1.44
N LEU A 162 1.93 1.83 1.46
CA LEU A 162 0.85 1.36 0.57
C LEU A 162 1.20 1.62 -0.90
N ARG A 163 1.90 2.73 -1.17
CA ARG A 163 2.42 3.06 -2.51
C ARG A 163 3.68 2.25 -2.85
N ALA A 164 4.56 2.03 -1.88
CA ALA A 164 5.76 1.21 -2.05
C ALA A 164 5.41 -0.23 -2.45
N PHE A 165 4.65 -0.94 -1.62
CA PHE A 165 4.30 -2.34 -1.85
C PHE A 165 3.60 -2.57 -3.20
N TRP A 166 2.68 -1.67 -3.58
CA TRP A 166 1.99 -1.78 -4.86
C TRP A 166 2.89 -1.48 -6.05
N SER A 167 3.82 -0.52 -5.93
CA SER A 167 4.78 -0.23 -7.01
C SER A 167 5.74 -1.40 -7.24
N ILE A 168 6.25 -2.01 -6.16
CA ILE A 168 7.11 -3.20 -6.22
C ILE A 168 6.35 -4.36 -6.85
N ASP A 169 5.11 -4.63 -6.43
CA ASP A 169 4.26 -5.69 -7.00
C ASP A 169 4.02 -5.54 -8.51
N GLU A 170 3.81 -4.31 -9.00
CA GLU A 170 3.63 -4.07 -10.44
C GLU A 170 4.94 -4.20 -11.23
N GLN A 171 6.07 -3.84 -10.61
CA GLN A 171 7.41 -4.04 -11.20
C GLN A 171 7.73 -5.53 -11.35
N LEU A 172 7.56 -6.32 -10.29
CA LEU A 172 7.81 -7.78 -10.31
C LEU A 172 6.98 -8.48 -11.41
N LYS A 173 5.66 -8.20 -11.47
CA LYS A 173 4.79 -8.74 -12.55
C LYS A 173 5.29 -8.38 -13.95
N SER A 174 5.82 -7.16 -14.14
CA SER A 174 6.34 -6.73 -15.44
C SER A 174 7.59 -7.51 -15.84
N VAL A 175 8.51 -7.76 -14.90
CA VAL A 175 9.72 -8.57 -15.14
C VAL A 175 9.36 -10.01 -15.48
N SER A 176 8.48 -10.65 -14.70
CA SER A 176 8.00 -12.03 -14.93
C SER A 176 7.27 -12.22 -16.27
N SER A 177 6.79 -11.14 -16.90
CA SER A 177 6.15 -11.18 -18.22
C SER A 177 7.12 -11.06 -19.40
N VAL A 178 8.35 -10.58 -19.18
CA VAL A 178 9.37 -10.38 -20.23
C VAL A 178 10.31 -11.58 -20.35
N SER A 179 10.53 -12.32 -19.25
CA SER A 179 11.36 -13.52 -19.21
C SER A 179 10.75 -14.77 -19.89
N GLN A 180 9.55 -14.66 -20.48
CA GLN A 180 8.89 -15.76 -21.20
C GLN A 180 9.04 -15.72 -22.73
N THR A 181 9.83 -14.80 -23.29
CA THR A 181 9.87 -14.53 -24.75
C THR A 181 11.16 -14.87 -25.50
N GLU A 182 12.24 -15.32 -24.86
CA GLU A 182 13.53 -15.58 -25.55
C GLU A 182 14.24 -16.87 -25.13
N GLU A 183 13.70 -18.04 -25.51
CA GLU A 183 14.48 -19.27 -25.81
C GLU A 183 13.79 -20.11 -26.89
N GLU A 184 13.95 -19.76 -28.18
CA GLU A 184 13.74 -20.71 -29.29
C GLU A 184 15.09 -21.25 -29.78
N GLU A 185 15.42 -22.46 -29.37
CA GLU A 185 16.58 -23.21 -29.86
C GLU A 185 16.34 -23.67 -31.33
N PRO A 186 17.31 -23.52 -32.25
CA PRO A 186 17.08 -23.77 -33.67
C PRO A 186 16.92 -25.26 -34.02
N LYS A 187 15.72 -25.65 -34.45
CA LYS A 187 15.40 -27.00 -34.91
C LYS A 187 16.17 -27.40 -36.18
N LEU A 188 16.91 -28.50 -36.11
CA LEU A 188 17.38 -29.26 -37.28
C LEU A 188 16.38 -30.37 -37.65
N LEU A 189 16.18 -30.59 -38.95
CA LEU A 189 15.18 -31.50 -39.53
C LEU A 189 15.82 -32.85 -39.99
N PRO A 190 15.01 -33.90 -40.26
CA PRO A 190 15.38 -35.28 -39.94
C PRO A 190 15.89 -36.12 -41.13
N LEU A 191 16.38 -37.32 -40.81
CA LEU A 191 16.52 -38.44 -41.74
C LEU A 191 15.81 -39.69 -41.18
N GLN A 192 15.24 -40.49 -42.08
CA GLN A 192 14.40 -41.65 -41.79
C GLN A 192 15.20 -42.98 -41.77
N ASP A 193 14.47 -44.08 -41.55
CA ASP A 193 14.83 -45.47 -41.84
C ASP A 193 15.80 -46.17 -40.85
N THR A 194 15.61 -47.43 -40.44
CA THR A 194 14.62 -48.44 -40.85
C THR A 194 14.38 -49.52 -39.79
N ASP A 195 13.14 -50.02 -39.75
CA ASP A 195 12.72 -51.43 -39.69
C ASP A 195 12.91 -52.37 -38.46
N ASN A 196 11.75 -52.95 -38.11
CA ASN A 196 11.45 -54.35 -37.77
C ASN A 196 11.53 -55.00 -36.36
N SER A 197 10.35 -55.55 -35.98
CA SER A 197 10.06 -56.81 -35.28
C SER A 197 10.45 -57.01 -33.79
N GLN A 198 9.45 -57.11 -32.88
CA GLN A 198 8.84 -58.36 -32.31
C GLN A 198 9.69 -58.97 -31.15
N GLU A 199 9.16 -59.54 -30.06
CA GLU A 199 7.82 -60.05 -29.76
C GLU A 199 7.48 -60.11 -28.23
N ILE A 200 6.24 -59.72 -27.85
CA ILE A 200 5.29 -60.30 -26.85
C ILE A 200 5.85 -60.93 -25.53
N THR A 201 5.43 -60.48 -24.33
CA THR A 201 4.29 -61.05 -23.55
C THR A 201 3.88 -60.13 -22.37
N LYS A 202 2.62 -59.63 -22.31
CA LYS A 202 1.46 -60.09 -21.48
C LYS A 202 1.71 -59.99 -19.96
N THR A 203 0.90 -59.29 -19.13
CA THR A 203 -0.58 -59.36 -18.96
C THR A 203 -1.18 -58.01 -18.50
N LYS A 204 -2.21 -57.45 -19.18
CA LYS A 204 -3.69 -57.54 -18.89
C LYS A 204 -4.20 -56.88 -17.58
N PRO A 205 -5.43 -56.30 -17.54
CA PRO A 205 -6.18 -55.66 -18.62
C PRO A 205 -6.89 -54.33 -18.25
N THR A 206 -7.32 -53.62 -19.29
CA THR A 206 -8.29 -52.51 -19.32
C THR A 206 -9.68 -52.90 -18.80
N LEU A 207 -10.52 -51.92 -18.43
CA LEU A 207 -11.55 -51.38 -19.34
C LEU A 207 -12.21 -50.11 -18.76
N ALA A 208 -12.37 -49.08 -19.58
CA ALA A 208 -13.19 -47.89 -19.29
C ALA A 208 -14.62 -48.09 -19.82
N GLU A 209 -15.51 -47.14 -19.56
CA GLU A 209 -16.95 -47.17 -19.91
C GLU A 209 -17.73 -48.17 -19.02
N GLN A 210 -18.90 -47.89 -18.43
CA GLN A 210 -19.92 -46.83 -18.60
C GLN A 210 -20.46 -46.48 -17.17
N LEU A 211 -21.01 -45.31 -16.82
CA LEU A 211 -22.31 -44.73 -17.20
C LEU A 211 -22.47 -43.31 -16.60
N ASP A 212 -23.49 -42.56 -17.06
CA ASP A 212 -23.79 -41.15 -16.74
C ASP A 212 -24.39 -40.87 -15.35
N ALA A 213 -24.18 -39.63 -14.84
CA ALA A 213 -25.22 -38.82 -14.15
C ALA A 213 -24.80 -37.35 -13.89
N GLU A 214 -25.53 -36.41 -14.49
CA GLU A 214 -26.00 -35.10 -13.93
C GLU A 214 -25.01 -33.98 -13.48
N GLY A 215 -25.49 -32.72 -13.51
CA GLY A 215 -25.00 -31.68 -12.57
C GLY A 215 -24.34 -30.39 -13.09
N LYS A 216 -24.58 -29.90 -14.32
CA LYS A 216 -24.10 -28.56 -14.74
C LYS A 216 -24.86 -27.41 -14.03
N SER A 217 -24.35 -26.92 -12.91
CA SER A 217 -24.86 -25.70 -12.26
C SER A 217 -24.17 -24.44 -12.77
N ASN A 218 -24.91 -23.61 -13.50
CA ASN A 218 -24.46 -22.31 -13.99
C ASN A 218 -24.80 -21.20 -12.97
N TRP A 219 -23.77 -20.60 -12.36
CA TRP A 219 -23.91 -19.58 -11.31
C TRP A 219 -24.35 -18.18 -11.81
N GLN A 220 -24.53 -17.98 -13.12
CA GLN A 220 -24.84 -16.65 -13.70
C GLN A 220 -26.35 -16.28 -13.70
N ALA A 221 -27.18 -16.92 -12.88
CA ALA A 221 -28.65 -16.76 -12.90
C ALA A 221 -29.29 -16.33 -11.56
N ILE A 222 -28.53 -15.78 -10.60
CA ILE A 222 -29.08 -15.24 -9.35
C ILE A 222 -28.54 -13.83 -9.09
N ASN A 223 -29.08 -12.83 -9.80
CA ASN A 223 -28.83 -11.41 -9.49
C ASN A 223 -29.88 -10.44 -10.12
N GLU A 224 -31.17 -10.81 -10.13
CA GLU A 224 -32.25 -9.92 -10.60
C GLU A 224 -33.52 -9.98 -9.72
N THR A 225 -33.55 -9.19 -8.64
CA THR A 225 -34.80 -8.81 -7.93
C THR A 225 -34.74 -7.38 -7.37
N THR A 226 -34.75 -6.39 -8.26
CA THR A 226 -35.03 -4.98 -7.87
C THR A 226 -36.53 -4.68 -8.07
N PRO A 227 -37.27 -4.16 -7.07
CA PRO A 227 -38.70 -3.88 -7.23
C PRO A 227 -39.00 -2.72 -8.19
N MET A 228 -40.06 -2.84 -8.99
CA MET A 228 -40.42 -1.83 -10.00
C MET A 228 -41.06 -0.57 -9.41
N ARG A 229 -40.70 0.59 -9.97
CA ARG A 229 -41.28 1.90 -9.69
C ARG A 229 -42.53 2.16 -10.56
N GLN A 230 -43.66 2.49 -9.93
CA GLN A 230 -44.91 2.81 -10.64
C GLN A 230 -44.90 4.21 -11.27
N GLN A 231 -45.68 4.42 -12.34
CA GLN A 231 -45.73 5.66 -13.13
C GLN A 231 -47.03 6.48 -12.94
N GLY A 232 -46.89 7.81 -13.07
CA GLY A 232 -47.96 8.81 -13.18
C GLY A 232 -47.44 10.18 -12.67
N VAL A 233 -47.72 11.36 -13.26
CA VAL A 233 -48.66 11.79 -14.31
C VAL A 233 -48.06 12.95 -15.14
N LYS A 234 -48.47 13.14 -16.39
CA LYS A 234 -48.01 14.22 -17.31
C LYS A 234 -48.78 15.55 -17.16
N ARG A 235 -48.09 16.71 -17.23
CA ARG A 235 -48.58 18.03 -17.72
C ARG A 235 -47.37 18.76 -18.38
N LYS A 236 -47.34 18.99 -19.70
CA LYS A 236 -47.94 20.07 -20.53
C LYS A 236 -47.19 21.42 -20.55
N HIS A 237 -46.30 21.54 -21.55
CA HIS A 237 -45.98 22.66 -22.46
C HIS A 237 -46.33 24.12 -22.12
N CYS A 238 -45.38 25.03 -22.39
CA CYS A 238 -45.57 26.31 -23.10
C CYS A 238 -44.27 26.71 -23.84
N ASP A 239 -44.40 27.33 -25.01
CA ASP A 239 -43.33 27.94 -25.82
C ASP A 239 -42.79 29.24 -25.16
N GLU A 240 -41.72 29.93 -25.56
CA GLU A 240 -40.94 30.03 -26.81
C GLU A 240 -39.40 30.03 -26.50
N THR A 241 -38.41 30.25 -27.39
CA THR A 241 -38.36 30.78 -28.79
C THR A 241 -37.27 30.03 -29.60
N THR A 242 -36.85 30.54 -30.77
CA THR A 242 -35.69 30.08 -31.57
C THR A 242 -34.89 31.30 -32.11
N PRO A 243 -33.59 31.22 -32.51
CA PRO A 243 -33.19 30.55 -33.76
C PRO A 243 -31.82 29.85 -33.83
N LYS A 244 -31.64 29.15 -34.97
CA LYS A 244 -30.60 28.14 -35.30
C LYS A 244 -29.36 28.75 -35.97
N LYS A 245 -28.21 28.10 -35.79
CA LYS A 245 -27.04 27.94 -36.71
C LYS A 245 -26.13 26.87 -36.09
N ALA A 246 -25.35 26.02 -36.74
CA ALA A 246 -25.22 25.49 -38.10
C ALA A 246 -24.16 24.35 -37.99
N LYS A 247 -24.05 23.46 -38.99
CA LYS A 247 -23.38 22.14 -38.88
C LYS A 247 -21.83 22.15 -38.88
N ARG A 248 -21.30 20.99 -38.43
CA ARG A 248 -20.03 20.30 -38.79
C ARG A 248 -18.73 20.65 -38.05
N GLY A 249 -18.10 19.59 -37.52
CA GLY A 249 -16.72 19.54 -37.04
C GLY A 249 -16.39 18.16 -36.47
N VAL A 250 -15.93 17.23 -37.30
CA VAL A 250 -15.38 15.95 -36.82
C VAL A 250 -14.00 16.23 -36.23
N ILE A 251 -13.88 16.19 -34.90
CA ILE A 251 -12.58 16.36 -34.23
C ILE A 251 -11.96 14.98 -33.97
N LEU A 252 -10.92 14.69 -34.75
CA LEU A 252 -10.01 13.56 -34.54
C LEU A 252 -9.43 13.62 -33.12
N LYS A 253 -9.67 12.57 -32.32
CA LYS A 253 -9.01 12.39 -31.01
C LYS A 253 -7.54 11.98 -31.19
N SER A 254 -6.67 12.89 -31.65
CA SER A 254 -5.23 12.65 -31.57
C SER A 254 -4.78 12.72 -30.11
N ARG A 255 -4.61 11.56 -29.46
CA ARG A 255 -3.99 11.47 -28.13
C ARG A 255 -2.49 11.76 -28.27
N ARG A 256 -2.11 13.04 -28.32
CA ARG A 256 -0.70 13.44 -28.17
C ARG A 256 -0.30 13.22 -26.71
N LYS A 257 0.40 12.12 -26.43
CA LYS A 257 1.23 12.02 -25.23
C LYS A 257 2.38 13.02 -25.39
N LEU A 258 2.29 14.13 -24.68
CA LEU A 258 3.40 15.05 -24.43
C LEU A 258 3.43 15.27 -22.93
N PHE A 259 4.64 15.28 -22.37
CA PHE A 259 4.96 15.12 -20.94
C PHE A 259 4.80 13.70 -20.39
N GLU A 260 5.93 13.03 -20.28
CA GLU A 260 6.15 11.88 -19.40
C GLU A 260 6.29 12.36 -17.94
N SER A 261 5.21 12.97 -17.44
CA SER A 261 5.11 13.32 -16.02
C SER A 261 5.02 12.06 -15.18
N LYS A 262 5.74 12.01 -14.04
CA LYS A 262 5.66 10.99 -12.96
C LYS A 262 4.33 10.24 -12.96
N GLN A 263 4.35 8.89 -12.95
CA GLN A 263 3.15 8.05 -12.95
C GLN A 263 2.32 8.17 -11.65
N CYS A 264 1.70 9.33 -11.43
CA CYS A 264 0.90 9.69 -10.25
C CYS A 264 -0.61 9.69 -10.56
N GLY A 265 -1.04 8.79 -11.46
CA GLY A 265 -2.40 8.75 -12.01
C GLY A 265 -3.16 7.44 -11.81
N LYS A 266 -2.52 6.43 -11.21
CA LYS A 266 -3.16 5.17 -10.79
C LYS A 266 -3.12 5.10 -9.26
N TYR A 267 -4.15 4.53 -8.66
CA TYR A 267 -4.19 4.14 -7.24
C TYR A 267 -4.16 2.62 -7.14
N PRO A 268 -3.69 2.04 -6.03
CA PRO A 268 -3.75 0.59 -5.83
C PRO A 268 -5.20 0.08 -5.89
N PRO A 269 -5.42 -1.16 -6.36
CA PRO A 269 -6.74 -1.79 -6.33
C PRO A 269 -7.36 -1.75 -4.93
N LYS A 270 -8.60 -1.24 -4.84
CA LYS A 270 -9.31 -1.01 -3.57
C LYS A 270 -9.37 -2.30 -2.76
N GLY A 271 -8.85 -2.25 -1.53
CA GLY A 271 -8.87 -3.37 -0.59
C GLY A 271 -7.74 -4.40 -0.76
N VAL A 272 -6.95 -4.38 -1.83
CA VAL A 272 -5.84 -5.33 -2.01
C VAL A 272 -4.62 -4.93 -1.16
N TYR A 273 -4.37 -3.63 -1.06
CA TYR A 273 -3.26 -3.04 -0.29
C TYR A 273 -3.79 -2.36 0.98
N LYS A 274 -4.70 -3.02 1.70
CA LYS A 274 -4.97 -2.71 3.12
C LYS A 274 -3.98 -3.52 3.97
N LEU A 275 -3.47 -2.94 5.05
CA LEU A 275 -2.46 -3.58 5.92
C LEU A 275 -2.82 -5.02 6.30
N GLY A 276 -3.96 -5.23 6.97
CA GLY A 276 -4.41 -6.57 7.36
C GLY A 276 -4.60 -7.52 6.17
N ASN A 277 -5.22 -7.06 5.07
CA ASN A 277 -5.39 -7.87 3.86
C ASN A 277 -4.05 -8.26 3.20
N MET A 278 -3.02 -7.42 3.33
CA MET A 278 -1.66 -7.74 2.87
C MET A 278 -1.00 -8.77 3.79
N TYR A 279 -1.08 -8.54 5.10
CA TYR A 279 -0.54 -9.43 6.13
C TYR A 279 -1.12 -10.84 5.99
N GLU A 280 -2.46 -10.96 5.97
CA GLU A 280 -3.19 -12.22 5.80
C GLU A 280 -2.89 -12.91 4.46
N ARG A 281 -2.76 -12.14 3.37
CA ARG A 281 -2.47 -12.72 2.04
C ARG A 281 -1.07 -13.33 1.97
N ILE A 282 -0.08 -12.68 2.60
CA ILE A 282 1.32 -13.09 2.58
C ILE A 282 1.54 -14.20 3.62
N PHE A 283 1.26 -13.91 4.90
CA PHE A 283 1.54 -14.80 6.03
C PHE A 283 0.45 -15.80 6.37
N LYS A 284 -0.68 -15.86 5.64
CA LYS A 284 -1.86 -16.74 5.90
C LYS A 284 -2.33 -16.76 7.37
N GLU A 285 -1.98 -15.73 8.12
CA GLU A 285 -2.25 -15.53 9.54
C GLU A 285 -3.15 -14.31 9.68
N THR A 286 -4.16 -14.40 10.54
CA THR A 286 -5.08 -13.29 10.82
C THR A 286 -4.31 -12.09 11.36
N HIS A 287 -4.59 -10.89 10.85
CA HIS A 287 -4.06 -9.65 11.42
C HIS A 287 -4.77 -9.38 12.76
N LYS A 288 -4.12 -9.79 13.86
CA LYS A 288 -4.66 -9.68 15.23
C LYS A 288 -4.50 -8.26 15.75
N ASP A 289 -5.43 -7.87 16.63
CA ASP A 289 -5.41 -6.58 17.33
C ASP A 289 -5.28 -5.39 16.35
N ALA A 290 -5.92 -5.52 15.18
CA ALA A 290 -6.02 -4.46 14.18
C ALA A 290 -6.59 -3.19 14.81
N HIS A 291 -6.07 -2.03 14.42
CA HIS A 291 -6.38 -0.73 15.05
C HIS A 291 -5.87 -0.55 16.49
N TYR A 292 -4.81 -1.29 16.84
CA TYR A 292 -3.90 -0.97 17.94
C TYR A 292 -2.59 -0.52 17.30
N ALA A 293 -2.08 0.67 17.63
CA ALA A 293 -0.96 1.25 16.88
C ALA A 293 0.31 0.38 16.93
N GLU A 294 0.56 -0.34 18.04
CA GLU A 294 1.71 -1.26 18.13
C GLU A 294 1.54 -2.52 17.26
N ALA A 295 0.32 -3.04 17.09
CA ALA A 295 0.05 -4.21 16.26
C ALA A 295 0.13 -3.89 14.76
N ASP A 296 -0.38 -2.72 14.36
CA ASP A 296 -0.31 -2.23 12.98
C ASP A 296 1.15 -1.85 12.61
N VAL A 297 1.92 -1.23 13.51
CA VAL A 297 3.38 -1.03 13.33
C VAL A 297 4.15 -2.35 13.22
N GLU A 298 3.90 -3.33 14.10
CA GLU A 298 4.58 -4.64 14.07
C GLU A 298 4.30 -5.37 12.76
N SER A 299 3.05 -5.33 12.27
CA SER A 299 2.64 -5.99 11.03
C SER A 299 3.19 -5.28 9.80
N LEU A 300 3.26 -3.94 9.80
CA LEU A 300 3.91 -3.17 8.75
C LEU A 300 5.41 -3.43 8.69
N MET A 301 6.10 -3.48 9.84
CA MET A 301 7.51 -3.87 9.93
C MET A 301 7.74 -5.27 9.35
N ARG A 302 6.90 -6.26 9.69
CA ARG A 302 7.03 -7.63 9.14
C ARG A 302 6.83 -7.66 7.63
N LEU A 303 5.87 -6.91 7.09
CA LEU A 303 5.73 -6.76 5.64
C LEU A 303 6.97 -6.12 5.00
N MET A 304 7.56 -5.08 5.61
CA MET A 304 8.82 -4.49 5.11
C MET A 304 9.96 -5.51 5.08
N LEU A 305 10.15 -6.29 6.15
CA LEU A 305 11.17 -7.34 6.24
C LEU A 305 10.97 -8.44 5.19
N THR A 306 9.72 -8.81 4.86
CA THR A 306 9.43 -9.81 3.83
C THR A 306 9.70 -9.32 2.41
N TYR A 307 9.51 -8.02 2.14
CA TYR A 307 9.94 -7.41 0.87
C TYR A 307 11.45 -7.10 0.85
N GLY A 308 12.09 -6.98 2.03
CA GLY A 308 13.54 -6.84 2.20
C GLY A 308 14.15 -5.77 1.29
N HIS A 309 15.14 -6.20 0.51
CA HIS A 309 15.92 -5.34 -0.38
C HIS A 309 15.06 -4.54 -1.36
N ASP A 310 13.95 -5.08 -1.85
CA ASP A 310 13.07 -4.38 -2.80
C ASP A 310 12.37 -3.17 -2.14
N PHE A 311 12.04 -3.28 -0.85
CA PHE A 311 11.48 -2.16 -0.08
C PHE A 311 12.53 -1.08 0.18
N LEU A 312 13.76 -1.49 0.53
CA LEU A 312 14.89 -0.58 0.72
C LEU A 312 15.18 0.19 -0.57
N ALA A 313 15.39 -0.52 -1.69
CA ALA A 313 15.68 0.07 -2.99
C ALA A 313 14.53 0.95 -3.52
N TYR A 314 13.27 0.56 -3.31
CA TYR A 314 12.14 1.46 -3.61
C TYR A 314 12.25 2.75 -2.80
N THR A 315 12.51 2.65 -1.50
CA THR A 315 12.46 3.79 -0.59
C THR A 315 13.62 4.77 -0.84
N GLU A 316 14.84 4.30 -1.09
CA GLU A 316 15.97 5.16 -1.46
C GLU A 316 15.70 6.01 -2.72
N ASN A 317 14.88 5.51 -3.64
CA ASN A 317 14.49 6.21 -4.86
C ASN A 317 13.24 7.12 -4.74
N HIS A 318 12.41 6.93 -3.70
CA HIS A 318 11.09 7.57 -3.61
C HIS A 318 10.82 8.33 -2.30
N ALA A 319 11.66 8.18 -1.28
CA ALA A 319 11.50 8.89 -0.01
C ALA A 319 11.61 10.41 -0.22
N THR A 320 10.75 11.16 0.46
CA THR A 320 10.71 12.63 0.39
C THR A 320 11.04 13.25 1.75
N PRO A 321 11.66 14.44 1.83
CA PRO A 321 11.84 15.11 3.11
C PRO A 321 10.49 15.41 3.78
N PHE A 322 10.31 15.03 5.05
CA PHE A 322 9.04 15.19 5.77
C PHE A 322 8.55 16.66 5.81
N LYS A 323 9.50 17.61 5.81
CA LYS A 323 9.23 19.05 5.70
C LYS A 323 8.48 19.45 4.42
N GLU A 324 8.46 18.62 3.38
CA GLU A 324 7.75 18.87 2.10
C GLU A 324 6.30 18.36 2.10
N ILE A 325 5.89 17.55 3.09
CA ILE A 325 4.50 17.07 3.23
C ILE A 325 3.51 18.25 3.24
N CYS A 326 2.59 18.29 2.28
CA CYS A 326 1.67 19.39 2.13
C CYS A 326 0.37 19.14 2.91
N LEU A 327 0.06 20.01 3.88
CA LEU A 327 -1.25 20.02 4.54
C LEU A 327 -2.32 20.48 3.55
N LYS A 328 -3.18 19.54 3.13
CA LYS A 328 -4.37 19.85 2.31
C LYS A 328 -5.36 20.63 3.19
N ARG A 329 -5.85 21.76 2.67
CA ARG A 329 -6.79 22.67 3.34
C ARG A 329 -8.22 22.16 3.26
#